data_AF-A0A6N6KZ83-F1
#
_entry.id   AF-A0A6N6KZ83-F1
#
_cell.length_a   1.000
_cell.length_b   1.000
_cell.length_c   1.000
_cell.angle_alpha   90.00
_cell.angle_beta   90.00
_cell.angle_gamma   90.00
#
_symmetry.space_group_name_H-M   'P 1'
#
loop_
_entity.id
_entity.type
_entity.pdbx_description
1 polymer ?
#
loop_
_entity_poly.entity_id
_entity_poly.type
_entity_poly.pdbx_seq_one_letter_code
_entity_poly.pdbx_strand_id
1 'polypeptide(L)'
;MILVGGLAGLSACRSNVQVSAEQGCPITQPQSPVFAPPAPWPSVAPYENTFWYGSEGLWTMLQADGIWYSLPQREGGYVQKVVWWHADYDWRAEPMPNITVRGRRLDSNAPDFEFNGGTNMSHSDVGSAMLVGVSVPTVGCWEITGLYGEEELSFVVVLKED
;
A
#
# COMPACT_ATOMS: atom_id res chain seq x y z
N MET A 1 9.81 -71.67 6.39
CA MET A 1 9.28 -71.03 5.17
C MET A 1 7.98 -70.36 5.63
N ILE A 2 7.83 -69.06 5.86
CA ILE A 2 8.42 -67.81 5.35
C ILE A 2 8.24 -66.72 6.44
N LEU A 3 9.31 -65.92 6.64
CA LEU A 3 9.46 -64.51 7.06
C LEU A 3 8.60 -63.83 8.17
N VAL A 4 9.23 -63.23 9.21
CA VAL A 4 9.59 -61.78 9.41
C VAL A 4 8.33 -60.88 9.48
N GLY A 5 8.01 -60.12 10.53
CA GLY A 5 8.79 -59.16 11.33
C GLY A 5 8.16 -57.76 11.16
N GLY A 6 8.10 -56.92 12.20
CA GLY A 6 7.69 -55.51 12.01
C GLY A 6 7.21 -54.77 13.26
N LEU A 7 8.15 -54.23 14.03
CA LEU A 7 7.95 -53.09 14.92
C LEU A 7 7.66 -51.82 14.10
N ALA A 8 6.91 -50.90 14.70
CA ALA A 8 7.19 -49.45 14.81
C ALA A 8 5.93 -48.62 14.61
N GLY A 9 5.52 -47.93 15.68
CA GLY A 9 4.63 -46.79 15.57
C GLY A 9 5.33 -45.64 14.86
N LEU A 10 4.57 -44.87 14.10
CA LEU A 10 4.98 -43.56 13.64
C LEU A 10 3.86 -42.59 13.99
N SER A 11 4.15 -41.83 15.04
CA SER A 11 3.47 -40.59 15.41
C SER A 11 3.44 -39.66 14.20
N ALA A 12 2.26 -39.20 13.82
CA ALA A 12 2.14 -38.16 12.79
C ALA A 12 2.74 -36.86 13.33
N CYS A 13 3.76 -36.33 12.65
CA CYS A 13 4.21 -34.95 12.85
C CYS A 13 3.05 -34.02 12.48
N ARG A 14 2.39 -33.42 13.47
CA ARG A 14 1.59 -32.21 13.26
C ARG A 14 2.55 -31.07 12.96
N SER A 15 2.70 -30.74 11.69
CA SER A 15 3.34 -29.48 11.29
C SER A 15 2.37 -28.35 11.60
N ASN A 16 2.48 -27.77 12.79
CA ASN A 16 1.98 -26.41 13.03
C ASN A 16 2.91 -25.47 12.26
N VAL A 17 2.56 -25.15 11.02
CA VAL A 17 3.15 -23.99 10.35
C VAL A 17 2.48 -22.76 10.96
N GLN A 18 3.01 -22.27 12.08
CA GLN A 18 2.78 -20.88 12.45
C GLN A 18 3.60 -20.03 11.49
N VAL A 19 2.98 -19.61 10.39
CA VAL A 19 3.50 -18.51 9.58
C VAL A 19 3.51 -17.29 10.50
N SER A 20 4.71 -16.85 10.90
CA SER A 20 4.86 -15.55 11.55
C SER A 20 4.40 -14.47 10.58
N ALA A 21 3.46 -13.62 11.02
CA ALA A 21 2.78 -12.60 10.23
C ALA A 21 3.73 -11.59 9.52
N GLU A 22 5.01 -11.56 9.90
CA GLU A 22 5.99 -10.65 9.30
C GLU A 22 6.60 -11.13 7.96
N GLN A 23 6.53 -12.43 7.64
CA GLN A 23 7.11 -12.99 6.40
C GLN A 23 6.11 -13.14 5.24
N GLY A 24 4.89 -12.63 5.38
CA GLY A 24 3.78 -12.88 4.45
C GLY A 24 3.13 -11.67 3.82
N CYS A 25 3.59 -10.44 4.08
CA CYS A 25 2.96 -9.25 3.50
C CYS A 25 3.28 -9.12 2.00
N PRO A 26 2.27 -9.16 1.10
CA PRO A 26 2.50 -9.06 -0.34
C PRO A 26 2.71 -7.61 -0.74
N ILE A 27 3.82 -6.99 -0.28
CA ILE A 27 4.13 -5.58 -0.57
C ILE A 27 4.10 -5.32 -2.09
N THR A 28 3.57 -4.16 -2.47
CA THR A 28 3.49 -3.79 -3.88
C THR A 28 4.88 -3.65 -4.48
N GLN A 29 5.09 -4.33 -5.61
CA GLN A 29 6.30 -4.24 -6.43
C GLN A 29 6.01 -3.37 -7.66
N PRO A 30 7.05 -2.84 -8.34
CA PRO A 30 6.89 -2.17 -9.63
C PRO A 30 6.14 -3.06 -10.64
N GLN A 31 5.21 -2.46 -11.38
CA GLN A 31 4.51 -3.14 -12.46
C GLN A 31 5.50 -3.59 -13.56
N SER A 32 5.12 -4.61 -14.33
CA SER A 32 5.84 -5.04 -15.53
C SER A 32 4.89 -4.96 -16.74
N PRO A 33 5.06 -3.99 -17.67
CA PRO A 33 6.08 -2.94 -17.67
C PRO A 33 5.89 -1.92 -16.54
N VAL A 34 6.96 -1.20 -16.18
CA VAL A 34 6.89 -0.11 -15.20
C VAL A 34 5.99 0.99 -15.76
N PHE A 35 5.05 1.45 -14.95
CA PHE A 35 4.17 2.55 -15.32
C PHE A 35 4.97 3.87 -15.41
N ALA A 36 4.71 4.65 -16.44
CA ALA A 36 5.22 6.00 -16.63
C ALA A 36 4.01 6.92 -16.85
N PRO A 37 3.82 7.94 -15.99
CA PRO A 37 2.76 8.93 -16.18
C PRO A 37 2.88 9.66 -17.52
N PRO A 38 1.75 10.13 -18.10
CA PRO A 38 1.78 11.00 -19.26
C PRO A 38 2.39 12.36 -18.90
N ALA A 39 2.74 13.16 -19.91
CA ALA A 39 3.09 14.56 -19.69
C ALA A 39 1.91 15.32 -19.03
N PRO A 40 2.15 16.31 -18.15
CA PRO A 40 3.43 16.95 -17.84
C PRO A 40 4.20 16.31 -16.67
N TRP A 41 3.77 15.15 -16.15
CA TRP A 41 4.43 14.51 -15.02
C TRP A 41 5.76 13.87 -15.44
N PRO A 42 6.75 13.77 -14.54
CA PRO A 42 8.00 13.10 -14.85
C PRO A 42 7.78 11.62 -15.16
N SER A 43 8.38 11.15 -16.25
CA SER A 43 8.31 9.73 -16.66
C SER A 43 8.90 8.73 -15.64
N VAL A 44 9.67 9.22 -14.65
CA VAL A 44 10.29 8.42 -13.59
C VAL A 44 10.02 9.09 -12.25
N ALA A 45 9.76 8.31 -11.20
CA ALA A 45 9.53 8.84 -9.86
C ALA A 45 10.78 9.60 -9.37
N PRO A 46 10.65 10.84 -8.88
CA PRO A 46 11.81 11.73 -8.69
C PRO A 46 12.57 11.51 -7.37
N TYR A 47 12.09 10.65 -6.48
CA TYR A 47 12.73 10.41 -5.19
C TYR A 47 13.53 9.11 -5.18
N GLU A 48 14.58 9.08 -4.37
CA GLU A 48 15.43 7.89 -4.25
C GLU A 48 14.60 6.70 -3.76
N ASN A 49 14.85 5.53 -4.37
CA ASN A 49 14.19 4.28 -4.01
C ASN A 49 12.65 4.33 -4.12
N THR A 50 12.10 5.16 -5.01
CA THR A 50 10.66 5.18 -5.31
C THR A 50 10.34 4.80 -6.76
N PHE A 51 9.08 4.41 -7.00
CA PHE A 51 8.57 4.10 -8.34
C PHE A 51 7.12 4.57 -8.50
N TRP A 52 6.73 4.85 -9.75
CA TRP A 52 5.33 5.10 -10.09
C TRP A 52 4.55 3.78 -10.18
N TYR A 53 3.33 3.77 -9.66
CA TYR A 53 2.47 2.61 -9.65
C TYR A 53 1.02 3.01 -9.96
N GLY A 54 0.40 2.34 -10.92
CA GLY A 54 -0.99 2.55 -11.31
C GLY A 54 -1.20 2.59 -12.81
N SER A 55 -2.07 3.50 -13.25
CA SER A 55 -2.38 3.78 -14.65
C SER A 55 -2.61 5.28 -14.83
N GLU A 56 -2.92 5.74 -16.05
CA GLU A 56 -3.28 7.15 -16.29
C GLU A 56 -4.56 7.59 -15.55
N GLY A 57 -5.46 6.64 -15.26
CA GLY A 57 -6.69 6.91 -14.50
C GLY A 57 -6.42 7.14 -13.02
N LEU A 58 -5.48 6.43 -12.40
CA LEU A 58 -5.06 6.74 -11.03
C LEU A 58 -3.69 6.14 -10.79
N TRP A 59 -2.78 6.93 -10.23
CA TRP A 59 -1.46 6.44 -9.84
C TRP A 59 -0.98 7.06 -8.54
N THR A 60 0.03 6.42 -7.96
CA THR A 60 0.73 6.87 -6.76
C THR A 60 2.23 6.62 -6.90
N MET A 61 2.99 7.07 -5.89
CA MET A 61 4.42 6.84 -5.77
C MET A 61 4.69 6.01 -4.52
N LEU A 62 5.40 4.90 -4.69
CA LEU A 62 5.67 3.95 -3.61
C LEU A 62 7.17 3.82 -3.37
N GLN A 63 7.57 3.54 -2.13
CA GLN A 63 8.93 3.12 -1.81
C GLN A 63 9.14 1.68 -2.28
N ALA A 64 10.32 1.38 -2.83
CA ALA A 64 10.65 0.07 -3.39
C ALA A 64 10.67 -1.05 -2.34
N ASP A 65 10.95 -0.71 -1.08
CA ASP A 65 10.91 -1.66 0.03
C ASP A 65 9.49 -1.87 0.60
N GLY A 66 8.51 -1.06 0.16
CA GLY A 66 7.12 -1.14 0.60
C GLY A 66 6.87 -0.81 2.06
N ILE A 67 7.82 -0.16 2.76
CA ILE A 67 7.73 0.07 4.20
C ILE A 67 7.47 1.55 4.50
N TRP A 68 6.55 1.78 5.45
CA TRP A 68 6.38 3.06 6.11
C TRP A 68 7.03 3.02 7.50
N TYR A 69 8.14 3.75 7.63
CA TYR A 69 8.95 3.83 8.84
C TYR A 69 8.53 5.03 9.71
N SER A 70 8.66 4.85 11.03
CA SER A 70 8.68 5.94 12.01
C SER A 70 7.53 6.96 11.90
N LEU A 71 6.34 6.50 11.50
CA LEU A 71 5.21 7.41 11.31
C LEU A 71 4.79 8.06 12.64
N PRO A 72 4.48 9.37 12.67
CA PRO A 72 4.03 10.01 13.88
C PRO A 72 2.73 9.36 14.38
N GLN A 73 2.69 9.04 15.67
CA GLN A 73 1.48 8.53 16.30
C GLN A 73 0.64 9.68 16.87
N ARG A 74 -0.66 9.64 16.61
CA ARG A 74 -1.67 10.59 17.14
C ARG A 74 -2.86 9.80 17.69
N GLU A 75 -3.81 10.51 18.30
CA GLU A 75 -5.12 9.95 18.58
C GLU A 75 -5.73 9.43 17.27
N GLY A 76 -6.05 8.13 17.23
CA GLY A 76 -6.57 7.47 16.03
C GLY A 76 -5.54 6.68 15.20
N GLY A 77 -4.24 6.70 15.53
CA GLY A 77 -3.24 5.81 14.94
C GLY A 77 -1.99 6.51 14.39
N TYR A 78 -1.33 5.87 13.43
CA TYR A 78 -0.13 6.35 12.76
C TYR A 78 -0.54 7.22 11.56
N VAL A 79 -0.16 8.49 11.57
CA VAL A 79 -0.59 9.44 10.53
C VAL A 79 0.35 9.42 9.34
N GLN A 80 -0.21 9.42 8.13
CA GLN A 80 0.53 9.46 6.88
C GLN A 80 -0.20 10.32 5.84
N LYS A 81 0.56 10.89 4.91
CA LYS A 81 0.01 11.50 3.69
C LYS A 81 0.17 10.54 2.53
N VAL A 82 -0.92 10.22 1.85
CA VAL A 82 -0.93 9.43 0.62
C VAL A 82 -1.23 10.36 -0.54
N VAL A 83 -0.38 10.31 -1.56
CA VAL A 83 -0.46 11.19 -2.74
C VAL A 83 -1.03 10.39 -3.91
N TRP A 84 -1.97 10.99 -4.63
CA TRP A 84 -2.66 10.37 -5.75
C TRP A 84 -2.69 11.32 -6.93
N TRP A 85 -2.43 10.80 -8.11
CA TRP A 85 -2.46 11.54 -9.35
C TRP A 85 -3.45 10.91 -10.33
N HIS A 86 -4.03 11.74 -11.18
CA HIS A 86 -4.95 11.36 -12.25
C HIS A 86 -4.67 12.30 -13.43
N ALA A 87 -4.70 11.80 -14.67
CA ALA A 87 -4.24 12.54 -15.85
C ALA A 87 -5.10 13.80 -16.11
N ASP A 88 -6.41 13.69 -15.85
CA ASP A 88 -7.36 14.79 -16.01
C ASP A 88 -7.61 15.62 -14.73
N TYR A 89 -6.83 15.42 -13.65
CA TYR A 89 -7.04 16.18 -12.42
C TYR A 89 -6.56 17.64 -12.55
N ASP A 90 -7.48 18.59 -12.44
CA ASP A 90 -7.18 20.03 -12.35
C ASP A 90 -7.20 20.50 -10.89
N TRP A 91 -6.01 20.59 -10.29
CA TRP A 91 -5.82 21.02 -8.91
C TRP A 91 -6.28 22.45 -8.60
N ARG A 92 -6.42 23.32 -9.61
CA ARG A 92 -6.91 24.70 -9.43
C ARG A 92 -8.43 24.75 -9.45
N ALA A 93 -9.06 23.93 -10.30
CA ALA A 93 -10.51 23.81 -10.36
C ALA A 93 -11.06 22.98 -9.19
N GLU A 94 -10.32 21.96 -8.73
CA GLU A 94 -10.72 21.03 -7.68
C GLU A 94 -9.70 20.99 -6.52
N PRO A 95 -9.60 22.04 -5.70
CA PRO A 95 -8.64 22.10 -4.60
C PRO A 95 -8.96 21.17 -3.41
N MET A 96 -10.21 20.70 -3.33
CA MET A 96 -10.70 19.74 -2.36
C MET A 96 -11.25 18.52 -3.12
N PRO A 97 -10.36 17.63 -3.61
CA PRO A 97 -10.76 16.52 -4.45
C PRO A 97 -11.72 15.57 -3.76
N ASN A 98 -12.71 15.07 -4.51
CA ASN A 98 -13.62 14.03 -4.03
C ASN A 98 -12.97 12.63 -4.18
N ILE A 99 -11.89 12.41 -3.44
CA ILE A 99 -11.17 11.15 -3.36
C ILE A 99 -11.50 10.43 -2.05
N THR A 100 -11.71 9.12 -2.13
CA THR A 100 -11.84 8.26 -0.95
C THR A 100 -10.60 7.40 -0.82
N VAL A 101 -10.02 7.32 0.38
CA VAL A 101 -8.92 6.41 0.69
C VAL A 101 -9.32 5.50 1.83
N ARG A 102 -9.29 4.20 1.56
CA ARG A 102 -9.61 3.15 2.53
C ARG A 102 -8.41 2.24 2.76
N GLY A 103 -8.37 1.62 3.93
CA GLY A 103 -7.34 0.65 4.26
C GLY A 103 -7.87 -0.56 4.99
N ARG A 104 -7.38 -1.73 4.58
CA ARG A 104 -7.74 -3.03 5.14
C ARG A 104 -6.50 -3.75 5.63
N ARG A 105 -6.60 -4.30 6.84
CA ARG A 105 -5.52 -5.07 7.44
C ARG A 105 -5.41 -6.45 6.79
N LEU A 106 -4.20 -6.89 6.46
CA LEU A 106 -3.98 -8.17 5.75
C LEU A 106 -3.42 -9.30 6.60
N ASP A 107 -2.62 -9.00 7.62
CA ASP A 107 -1.86 -10.01 8.38
C ASP A 107 -2.46 -10.33 9.77
N SER A 108 -3.51 -9.61 10.18
CA SER A 108 -4.15 -9.71 11.49
C SER A 108 -5.51 -9.00 11.48
N ASN A 109 -6.27 -9.11 12.57
CA ASN A 109 -7.51 -8.37 12.77
C ASN A 109 -7.21 -6.96 13.28
N ALA A 110 -7.67 -5.94 12.56
CA ALA A 110 -7.72 -4.55 13.00
C ALA A 110 -8.94 -3.86 12.36
N PRO A 111 -9.47 -2.76 12.92
CA PRO A 111 -10.49 -1.98 12.24
C PRO A 111 -9.97 -1.47 10.90
N ASP A 112 -10.81 -1.54 9.86
CA ASP A 112 -10.54 -0.84 8.60
C ASP A 112 -10.60 0.68 8.85
N PHE A 113 -9.96 1.45 7.96
CA PHE A 113 -10.10 2.90 7.95
C PHE A 113 -10.65 3.39 6.62
N GLU A 114 -11.32 4.55 6.64
CA GLU A 114 -11.79 5.25 5.46
C GLU A 114 -11.71 6.77 5.69
N PHE A 115 -11.15 7.47 4.72
CA PHE A 115 -11.09 8.93 4.67
C PHE A 115 -11.73 9.41 3.38
N ASN A 116 -12.67 10.34 3.52
CA ASN A 116 -13.41 10.93 2.41
C ASN A 116 -12.97 12.38 2.22
N GLY A 117 -12.63 12.72 0.97
CA GLY A 117 -12.08 14.01 0.60
C GLY A 117 -10.56 14.08 0.78
N GLY A 118 -9.94 14.98 0.03
CA GLY A 118 -8.53 15.32 0.15
C GLY A 118 -8.28 16.82 0.05
N THR A 119 -7.01 17.20 0.05
CA THR A 119 -6.54 18.50 -0.42
C THR A 119 -5.77 18.34 -1.71
N ASN A 120 -5.34 19.43 -2.31
CA ASN A 120 -4.41 19.40 -3.43
C ASN A 120 -2.96 19.60 -2.96
N MET A 121 -2.01 19.26 -3.84
CA MET A 121 -0.63 19.71 -3.76
C MET A 121 -0.08 20.00 -5.16
N SER A 122 0.96 20.83 -5.23
CA SER A 122 1.70 21.08 -6.45
C SER A 122 3.17 21.35 -6.12
N HIS A 123 4.07 20.66 -6.81
CA HIS A 123 5.52 20.88 -6.72
C HIS A 123 6.17 20.68 -8.10
N SER A 124 7.30 21.34 -8.36
CA SER A 124 8.00 21.23 -9.66
C SER A 124 8.38 19.79 -9.99
N ASP A 125 8.74 19.01 -8.97
CA ASP A 125 9.35 17.70 -9.15
C ASP A 125 8.32 16.60 -9.42
N VAL A 126 7.07 16.78 -8.99
CA VAL A 126 6.02 15.75 -9.06
C VAL A 126 4.72 16.26 -9.70
N GLY A 127 4.72 17.48 -10.23
CA GLY A 127 3.52 18.13 -10.76
C GLY A 127 2.47 18.38 -9.68
N SER A 128 1.21 18.38 -10.11
CA SER A 128 0.04 18.52 -9.23
C SER A 128 -0.62 17.18 -8.94
N ALA A 129 -1.15 17.04 -7.71
CA ALA A 129 -1.72 15.81 -7.21
C ALA A 129 -2.80 16.07 -6.16
N MET A 130 -3.59 15.04 -5.87
CA MET A 130 -4.46 14.94 -4.71
C MET A 130 -3.66 14.43 -3.52
N LEU A 131 -3.97 14.90 -2.33
CA LEU A 131 -3.29 14.56 -1.09
C LEU A 131 -4.32 14.19 -0.01
N VAL A 132 -4.20 12.99 0.53
CA VAL A 132 -5.10 12.51 1.59
C VAL A 132 -4.29 12.21 2.84
N GLY A 133 -4.67 12.80 3.97
CA GLY A 133 -4.16 12.42 5.27
C GLY A 133 -4.92 11.21 5.78
N VAL A 134 -4.20 10.14 6.11
CA VAL A 134 -4.77 8.92 6.69
C VAL A 134 -4.23 8.70 8.10
N SER A 135 -5.02 8.05 8.94
CA SER A 135 -4.58 7.51 10.24
C SER A 135 -4.73 6.00 10.21
N VAL A 136 -3.60 5.29 10.17
CA VAL A 136 -3.57 3.83 10.12
C VAL A 136 -3.64 3.30 11.56
N PRO A 137 -4.62 2.46 11.92
CA PRO A 137 -4.87 2.09 13.32
C PRO A 137 -3.70 1.38 14.02
N THR A 138 -2.93 0.54 13.31
CA THR A 138 -1.89 -0.32 13.90
C THR A 138 -0.70 -0.54 12.94
N VAL A 139 0.47 -0.88 13.48
CA VAL A 139 1.63 -1.36 12.69
C VAL A 139 1.39 -2.70 12.01
N GLY A 140 2.02 -2.92 10.85
CA GLY A 140 2.16 -4.14 10.03
C GLY A 140 1.51 -4.05 8.63
N CYS A 141 1.01 -5.15 8.06
CA CYS A 141 0.61 -5.23 6.64
C CYS A 141 -0.79 -4.66 6.33
N TRP A 142 -0.85 -3.67 5.43
CA TRP A 142 -2.08 -3.00 5.01
C TRP A 142 -2.21 -2.93 3.49
N GLU A 143 -3.39 -3.25 2.99
CA GLU A 143 -3.84 -2.87 1.65
C GLU A 143 -4.52 -1.50 1.73
N ILE A 144 -4.09 -0.56 0.90
CA ILE A 144 -4.59 0.80 0.83
C ILE A 144 -5.16 1.02 -0.56
N THR A 145 -6.39 1.51 -0.63
CA THR A 145 -7.12 1.70 -1.88
C THR A 145 -7.58 3.15 -1.98
N GLY A 146 -7.24 3.80 -3.08
CA GLY A 146 -7.74 5.11 -3.48
C GLY A 146 -8.82 4.96 -4.53
N LEU A 147 -9.89 5.72 -4.40
CA LEU A 147 -11.01 5.80 -5.34
C LEU A 147 -11.23 7.27 -5.70
N TYR A 148 -11.15 7.59 -6.98
CA TYR A 148 -11.42 8.93 -7.50
C TYR A 148 -12.20 8.81 -8.81
N GLY A 149 -13.44 9.32 -8.83
CA GLY A 149 -14.36 9.06 -9.94
C GLY A 149 -14.70 7.58 -10.06
N GLU A 150 -14.46 7.00 -11.23
CA GLU A 150 -14.62 5.56 -11.51
C GLU A 150 -13.29 4.79 -11.38
N GLU A 151 -12.19 5.48 -11.10
CA GLU A 151 -10.85 4.92 -11.06
C GLU A 151 -10.50 4.46 -9.65
N GLU A 152 -10.04 3.21 -9.54
CA GLU A 152 -9.63 2.59 -8.28
C GLU A 152 -8.21 2.03 -8.39
N LEU A 153 -7.39 2.29 -7.37
CA LEU A 153 -6.03 1.76 -7.27
C LEU A 153 -5.73 1.27 -5.86
N SER A 154 -5.31 0.01 -5.75
CA SER A 154 -4.89 -0.61 -4.49
C SER A 154 -3.39 -0.93 -4.50
N PHE A 155 -2.74 -0.70 -3.37
CA PHE A 155 -1.36 -1.09 -3.10
C PHE A 155 -1.20 -1.60 -1.68
N VAL A 156 -0.13 -2.35 -1.41
CA VAL A 156 0.15 -2.98 -0.11
C VAL A 156 1.46 -2.45 0.44
N VAL A 157 1.44 -2.03 1.70
CA VAL A 157 2.60 -1.56 2.47
C VAL A 157 2.69 -2.24 3.83
N VAL A 158 3.88 -2.21 4.42
CA VAL A 158 4.09 -2.58 5.82
C VAL A 158 4.38 -1.32 6.63
N LEU A 159 3.57 -1.04 7.65
CA LEU A 159 3.96 -0.09 8.70
C LEU A 159 4.82 -0.80 9.73
N LYS A 160 5.93 -0.19 10.14
CA LYS A 160 6.75 -0.71 11.24
C LYS A 160 6.94 0.35 12.32
N GLU A 161 7.06 -0.12 13.56
CA GLU A 161 7.70 0.65 14.63
C GLU A 161 9.23 0.53 14.48
N ASP A 162 9.95 1.52 14.98
CA ASP A 162 11.42 1.51 15.04
C ASP A 162 11.94 0.60 16.15
#